data_AF-N1QF62-F1
#
_entry.id   AF-N1QF62-F1
#
_cell.length_a   1.000
_cell.length_b   1.000
_cell.length_c   1.000
_cell.angle_alpha   90.00
_cell.angle_beta   90.00
_cell.angle_gamma   90.00
#
_symmetry.space_group_name_H-M   'P 1'
#
loop_
_entity.id
_entity.type
_entity.pdbx_description
1 polymer ?
#
loop_
_entity_poly.entity_id
_entity_poly.type
_entity_poly.pdbx_seq_one_letter_code
_entity_poly.pdbx_strand_id
1 'polypeptide(L)'
;MKIILTGSTGFIGTEILSQLISHNYITHIYLLTRRPHPSPQANSSRKVTQILHEDFESYSDSLLQRFREEGVEACIWSLGVGPGMATTSNIDAARKVGVNYPVAAAEAFQAGIAKYMEPYVGFPEKQPAAGQKRFPFRFVFISGWGAEQDQFRRLWMYNESRKIK
;
A
#
# COMPACT_ATOMS: atom_id res chain seq x y z
N MET A 1 15.13 3.50 4.95
CA MET A 1 13.99 3.66 4.02
C MET A 1 12.72 3.86 4.83
N LYS A 2 11.92 4.86 4.45
CA LYS A 2 10.59 5.09 5.04
C LYS A 2 9.49 4.65 4.07
N ILE A 3 8.50 3.95 4.59
CA ILE A 3 7.46 3.32 3.75
C ILE A 3 6.06 3.53 4.30
N ILE A 4 5.07 3.52 3.41
CA ILE A 4 3.66 3.42 3.74
C ILE A 4 3.25 1.95 3.68
N LEU A 5 2.47 1.49 4.67
CA LEU A 5 1.80 0.20 4.64
C LEU A 5 0.30 0.39 4.86
N THR A 6 -0.50 -0.16 3.96
CA THR A 6 -1.97 -0.24 4.09
C THR A 6 -2.37 -1.68 4.35
N GLY A 7 -3.52 -1.92 5.00
CA GLY A 7 -4.04 -3.28 5.23
C GLY A 7 -3.25 -4.13 6.24
N SER A 8 -2.49 -3.50 7.14
CA SER A 8 -1.62 -4.18 8.12
C SER A 8 -2.35 -5.08 9.13
N THR A 9 -3.68 -4.96 9.25
CA THR A 9 -4.52 -5.82 10.09
C THR A 9 -4.95 -7.13 9.42
N GLY A 10 -4.71 -7.26 8.11
CA GLY A 10 -5.03 -8.46 7.35
C GLY A 10 -3.98 -9.56 7.55
N PHE A 11 -4.31 -10.78 7.15
CA PHE A 11 -3.44 -11.96 7.29
C PHE A 11 -2.02 -11.71 6.76
N ILE A 12 -1.90 -11.25 5.51
CA ILE A 12 -0.61 -10.94 4.88
C ILE A 12 -0.02 -9.65 5.46
N GLY A 13 -0.84 -8.62 5.68
CA GLY A 13 -0.38 -7.32 6.16
C GLY A 13 0.25 -7.36 7.56
N THR A 14 -0.22 -8.26 8.43
CA THR A 14 0.36 -8.44 9.78
C THR A 14 1.78 -9.01 9.70
N GLU A 15 2.01 -9.99 8.83
CA GLU A 15 3.36 -10.55 8.63
C GLU A 15 4.29 -9.54 7.96
N ILE A 16 3.80 -8.80 6.95
CA ILE A 16 4.55 -7.70 6.34
C ILE A 16 4.97 -6.70 7.41
N LEU A 17 4.06 -6.24 8.27
CA LEU A 17 4.40 -5.32 9.35
C LEU A 17 5.49 -5.89 10.28
N SER A 18 5.38 -7.15 10.68
CA SER A 18 6.37 -7.82 11.53
C SER A 18 7.76 -7.81 10.89
N GLN A 19 7.85 -8.17 9.61
CA GLN A 19 9.12 -8.16 8.88
C GLN A 19 9.69 -6.75 8.72
N LEU A 20 8.85 -5.76 8.41
CA LEU A 20 9.28 -4.37 8.26
C LEU A 20 9.86 -3.80 9.56
N ILE A 21 9.27 -4.14 10.72
CA ILE A 21 9.77 -3.71 12.03
C ILE A 21 11.15 -4.31 12.28
N SER A 22 11.32 -5.60 12.01
CA SER A 22 12.59 -6.34 12.19
C SER A 22 13.67 -5.97 11.16
N HIS A 23 13.31 -5.37 10.03
CA HIS A 23 14.26 -5.09 8.95
C HIS A 23 15.15 -3.88 9.24
N ASN A 24 16.47 -4.05 9.18
CA ASN A 24 17.46 -3.02 9.53
C ASN A 24 17.47 -1.82 8.57
N TYR A 25 17.18 -2.04 7.28
CA TYR A 25 17.14 -0.95 6.31
C TYR A 25 15.81 -0.18 6.28
N ILE A 26 14.78 -0.66 6.99
CA ILE A 26 13.53 0.06 7.17
C ILE A 26 13.66 0.88 8.45
N THR A 27 13.67 2.20 8.27
CA THR A 27 13.89 3.18 9.33
C THR A 27 12.58 3.66 9.92
N HIS A 28 11.52 3.73 9.10
CA HIS A 28 10.19 4.16 9.56
C HIS A 28 9.06 3.57 8.72
N ILE A 29 7.91 3.37 9.34
CA ILE A 29 6.71 2.76 8.76
C ILE A 29 5.52 3.66 9.10
N TYR A 30 4.85 4.17 8.08
CA TYR A 30 3.58 4.88 8.20
C TYR A 30 2.44 3.91 7.92
N LEU A 31 1.67 3.58 8.95
CA LEU A 31 0.48 2.74 8.82
C LEU A 31 -0.71 3.62 8.48
N LEU A 32 -1.28 3.45 7.28
CA LEU A 32 -2.57 4.02 6.95
C LEU A 32 -3.66 3.03 7.33
N THR A 33 -4.45 3.39 8.34
CA THR A 33 -5.48 2.53 8.93
C THR A 33 -6.77 3.31 9.13
N ARG A 34 -7.93 2.69 8.87
CA ARG A 34 -9.24 3.32 9.11
C ARG A 34 -9.61 3.44 10.58
N ARG A 35 -8.93 2.68 11.45
CA ARG A 35 -9.18 2.58 12.90
C ARG A 35 -7.85 2.30 13.60
N PRO A 36 -7.72 2.61 14.90
CA PRO A 36 -6.51 2.28 15.66
C PRO A 36 -6.11 0.80 15.50
N HIS A 37 -4.82 0.56 15.31
CA HIS A 37 -4.32 -0.80 15.08
C HIS A 37 -4.42 -1.64 16.36
N PRO A 38 -5.00 -2.86 16.30
CA PRO A 38 -5.24 -3.66 17.51
C PRO A 38 -3.96 -4.32 18.05
N SER A 39 -2.96 -4.57 17.20
CA SER A 39 -1.72 -5.25 17.64
C SER A 39 -0.84 -4.36 18.52
N PRO A 40 -0.41 -4.83 19.71
CA PRO A 40 0.56 -4.13 20.54
C PRO A 40 1.86 -3.80 19.81
N GLN A 41 2.32 -4.66 18.89
CA GLN A 41 3.54 -4.46 18.12
C GLN A 41 3.49 -3.17 17.27
N ALA A 42 2.32 -2.85 16.71
CA ALA A 42 2.10 -1.61 15.96
C ALA A 42 2.01 -0.38 16.87
N ASN A 43 1.62 -0.56 18.13
CA ASN A 43 1.42 0.52 19.11
C ASN A 43 2.69 0.85 19.91
N SER A 44 3.59 -0.13 20.11
CA SER A 44 4.79 0.03 20.94
C SER A 44 6.08 0.25 20.15
N SER A 45 6.08 -0.02 18.83
CA SER A 45 7.28 0.10 18.00
C SER A 45 7.63 1.56 17.70
N ARG A 46 8.87 1.96 18.01
CA ARG A 46 9.41 3.29 17.67
C ARG A 46 9.53 3.55 16.17
N LYS A 47 9.55 2.50 15.35
CA LYS A 47 9.59 2.61 13.88
C LYS A 47 8.21 2.87 13.27
N VAL A 48 7.13 2.83 14.06
CA VAL A 48 5.76 2.85 13.54
C VAL A 48 5.07 4.15 13.91
N THR A 49 4.46 4.78 12.91
CA THR A 49 3.49 5.87 13.12
C THR A 49 2.18 5.47 12.46
N GLN A 50 1.12 5.44 13.26
CA GLN A 50 -0.23 5.22 12.75
C GLN A 50 -0.84 6.55 12.33
N ILE A 51 -1.42 6.57 11.14
CA ILE A 51 -2.18 7.67 10.59
C ILE A 51 -3.58 7.15 10.34
N LEU A 52 -4.55 7.71 11.05
CA LEU A 52 -5.95 7.42 10.83
C LEU A 52 -6.37 8.05 9.51
N HIS A 53 -6.83 7.19 8.60
CA HIS A 53 -7.22 7.57 7.25
C HIS A 53 -8.46 6.74 6.89
N GLU A 54 -9.62 7.37 6.98
CA GLU A 54 -10.91 6.69 6.88
C GLU A 54 -11.33 6.46 5.44
N ASP A 55 -11.07 7.43 4.57
CA ASP A 55 -11.41 7.40 3.15
C ASP A 55 -10.16 7.29 2.29
N PHE A 56 -9.99 6.16 1.60
CA PHE A 56 -8.86 5.88 0.72
C PHE A 56 -9.09 6.35 -0.74
N GLU A 57 -10.21 7.02 -1.03
CA GLU A 57 -10.43 7.72 -2.31
C GLU A 57 -9.91 9.16 -2.30
N SER A 58 -9.58 9.72 -1.13
CA SER A 58 -9.14 11.11 -0.99
C SER A 58 -7.91 11.24 -0.09
N TYR A 59 -6.92 12.01 -0.53
CA TYR A 59 -5.68 12.24 0.21
C TYR A 59 -5.47 13.75 0.35
N SER A 60 -5.39 14.24 1.60
CA SER A 60 -5.18 15.67 1.84
C SER A 60 -3.78 16.10 1.42
N ASP A 61 -3.65 17.34 0.95
CA ASP A 61 -2.35 17.93 0.62
C ASP A 61 -1.39 17.91 1.82
N SER A 62 -1.91 18.11 3.03
CA SER A 62 -1.13 18.04 4.27
C SER A 62 -0.52 16.66 4.52
N LEU A 63 -1.26 15.58 4.20
CA LEU A 63 -0.77 14.21 4.34
C LEU A 63 0.32 13.91 3.30
N LEU A 64 0.08 14.30 2.04
CA LEU A 64 1.04 14.11 0.95
C LEU A 64 2.31 14.93 1.17
N GLN A 65 2.17 16.18 1.63
CA GLN A 65 3.28 17.05 1.99
C GLN A 65 4.12 16.43 3.11
N ARG A 66 3.47 15.92 4.18
CA ARG A 66 4.17 15.22 5.25
C ARG A 66 4.97 14.04 4.72
N PHE A 67 4.38 13.18 3.89
CA PHE A 67 5.10 12.04 3.32
C PHE A 67 6.28 12.46 2.45
N ARG A 68 6.16 13.57 1.71
CA ARG A 68 7.25 14.14 0.93
C ARG A 68 8.38 14.66 1.81
N GLU A 69 8.07 15.49 2.80
CA GLU A 69 9.06 16.10 3.71
C GLU A 69 9.80 15.04 4.54
N GLU A 70 9.08 14.01 4.97
CA GLU A 70 9.66 12.88 5.67
C GLU A 70 10.51 11.99 4.75
N GLY A 71 10.39 12.12 3.43
CA GLY A 71 11.12 11.32 2.46
C GLY A 71 10.62 9.87 2.41
N VAL A 72 9.31 9.67 2.28
CA VAL A 72 8.73 8.35 2.03
C VAL A 72 9.05 7.90 0.60
N GLU A 73 9.50 6.65 0.46
CA GLU A 73 10.07 6.14 -0.79
C GLU A 73 9.25 5.01 -1.43
N ALA A 74 8.34 4.40 -0.67
CA ALA A 74 7.52 3.30 -1.15
C ALA A 74 6.19 3.18 -0.42
N CYS A 75 5.23 2.54 -1.09
CA CYS A 75 3.98 2.08 -0.51
C CYS A 75 3.84 0.58 -0.76
N ILE A 76 3.51 -0.17 0.30
CA ILE A 76 3.03 -1.55 0.19
C ILE A 76 1.52 -1.53 0.41
N TRP A 77 0.79 -1.84 -0.65
CA TRP A 77 -0.66 -1.88 -0.64
C TRP A 77 -1.15 -3.29 -0.37
N SER A 78 -1.50 -3.57 0.89
CA SER A 78 -2.06 -4.87 1.31
C SER A 78 -3.53 -4.81 1.71
N LEU A 79 -4.21 -3.69 1.39
CA LEU A 79 -5.66 -3.57 1.50
C LEU A 79 -6.34 -4.28 0.32
N GLY A 80 -7.33 -5.13 0.62
CA GLY A 80 -8.04 -5.87 -0.41
C GLY A 80 -9.27 -6.60 0.14
N VAL A 81 -9.99 -7.24 -0.79
CA VAL A 81 -11.15 -8.08 -0.49
C VAL A 81 -10.68 -9.53 -0.43
N GLY A 82 -11.10 -10.26 0.62
CA GLY A 82 -10.73 -11.65 0.79
C GLY A 82 -11.28 -12.57 -0.32
N PRO A 83 -10.66 -13.73 -0.58
CA PRO A 83 -11.18 -14.71 -1.55
C PRO A 83 -12.62 -15.10 -1.24
N GLY A 84 -13.50 -15.07 -2.24
CA GLY A 84 -14.91 -15.43 -2.09
C GLY A 84 -15.76 -14.41 -1.33
N MET A 85 -15.17 -13.30 -0.85
CA MET A 85 -15.91 -12.24 -0.16
C MET A 85 -16.58 -11.27 -1.13
N ALA A 86 -16.18 -11.24 -2.41
CA ALA A 86 -16.90 -10.49 -3.43
C ALA A 86 -18.00 -11.37 -4.03
N THR A 87 -19.24 -11.01 -3.73
CA THR A 87 -20.47 -11.60 -4.23
C THR A 87 -21.24 -10.57 -5.05
N THR A 88 -22.25 -11.00 -5.81
CA THR A 88 -23.11 -10.08 -6.57
C THR A 88 -23.76 -9.02 -5.68
N SER A 89 -24.09 -9.35 -4.43
CA SER A 89 -24.75 -8.44 -3.48
C SER A 89 -23.83 -7.38 -2.87
N ASN A 90 -22.51 -7.50 -2.98
CA ASN A 90 -21.55 -6.54 -2.42
C ASN A 90 -20.46 -6.12 -3.42
N ILE A 91 -20.69 -6.36 -4.71
CA ILE A 91 -19.67 -6.22 -5.75
C ILE A 91 -19.13 -4.79 -5.84
N ASP A 92 -19.96 -3.77 -5.64
CA ASP A 92 -19.54 -2.37 -5.70
C ASP A 92 -18.61 -2.02 -4.54
N ALA A 93 -18.93 -2.48 -3.33
CA ALA A 93 -18.05 -2.32 -2.18
C ALA A 93 -16.72 -3.07 -2.39
N ALA A 94 -16.78 -4.25 -3.00
CA ALA A 94 -15.58 -5.02 -3.31
C ALA A 94 -14.72 -4.33 -4.39
N ARG A 95 -15.34 -3.77 -5.44
CA ARG A 95 -14.68 -2.96 -6.46
C ARG A 95 -14.07 -1.69 -5.89
N LYS A 96 -14.79 -1.00 -5.02
CA LYS A 96 -14.28 0.18 -4.31
C LYS A 96 -12.97 -0.13 -3.58
N VAL A 97 -12.93 -1.23 -2.82
CA VAL A 97 -11.73 -1.65 -2.08
C VAL A 97 -10.63 -2.18 -3.00
N GLY A 98 -10.98 -2.97 -4.01
CA GLY A 98 -10.02 -3.68 -4.85
C GLY A 98 -9.46 -2.88 -6.03
N VAL A 99 -10.16 -1.83 -6.46
CA VAL A 99 -9.82 -1.02 -7.64
C VAL A 99 -9.76 0.47 -7.30
N ASN A 100 -10.85 1.07 -6.79
CA ASN A 100 -10.87 2.53 -6.61
C ASN A 100 -9.82 3.00 -5.60
N TYR A 101 -9.75 2.39 -4.42
CA TYR A 101 -8.77 2.76 -3.39
C TYR A 101 -7.32 2.68 -3.86
N PRO A 102 -6.83 1.57 -4.45
CA PRO A 102 -5.45 1.51 -4.93
C PRO A 102 -5.18 2.49 -6.08
N VAL A 103 -6.14 2.72 -6.97
CA VAL A 103 -6.00 3.71 -8.06
C VAL A 103 -5.87 5.12 -7.49
N ALA A 104 -6.79 5.53 -6.62
CA ALA A 104 -6.75 6.85 -5.98
C ALA A 104 -5.46 7.06 -5.19
N ALA A 105 -4.98 6.02 -4.48
CA ALA A 105 -3.69 6.07 -3.79
C ALA A 105 -2.51 6.23 -4.76
N ALA A 106 -2.49 5.46 -5.84
CA ALA A 106 -1.42 5.52 -6.83
C ALA A 106 -1.35 6.89 -7.50
N GLU A 107 -2.50 7.46 -7.89
CA GLU A 107 -2.61 8.80 -8.47
C GLU A 107 -2.16 9.87 -7.46
N ALA A 108 -2.64 9.82 -6.22
CA ALA A 108 -2.27 10.77 -5.18
C ALA A 108 -0.77 10.72 -4.84
N PHE A 109 -0.19 9.53 -4.72
CA PHE A 109 1.24 9.37 -4.43
C PHE A 109 2.11 9.73 -5.63
N GLN A 110 1.66 9.47 -6.85
CA GLN A 110 2.35 9.91 -8.05
C GLN A 110 2.42 11.44 -8.11
N ALA A 111 1.28 12.12 -7.95
CA ALA A 111 1.19 13.57 -8.04
C ALA A 111 1.82 14.30 -6.85
N GLY A 112 1.64 13.77 -5.64
CA GLY A 112 2.02 14.42 -4.38
C GLY A 112 3.41 14.06 -3.84
N ILE A 113 3.94 12.89 -4.19
CA ILE A 113 5.20 12.37 -3.63
C ILE A 113 6.21 12.12 -4.76
N ALA A 114 5.92 11.17 -5.66
CA ALA A 114 6.87 10.67 -6.65
C ALA A 114 7.38 11.77 -7.59
N LYS A 115 6.49 12.69 -8.00
CA LYS A 115 6.82 13.84 -8.86
C LYS A 115 7.93 14.73 -8.30
N TYR A 116 8.06 14.80 -6.98
CA TYR A 116 9.03 15.66 -6.28
C TYR A 116 10.28 14.91 -5.81
N MET A 117 10.38 13.61 -6.11
CA MET A 117 11.55 12.83 -5.76
C MET A 117 12.69 13.10 -6.74
N GLU A 118 13.89 13.27 -6.19
CA GLU A 118 15.11 13.40 -6.97
C GLU A 118 15.77 12.02 -7.17
N PRO A 119 16.34 11.73 -8.35
CA PRO A 119 17.13 10.53 -8.56
C PRO A 119 18.34 10.47 -7.62
N TYR A 120 18.72 9.26 -7.22
CA TYR A 120 19.99 9.06 -6.53
C TYR A 120 21.16 9.16 -7.52
N VAL A 121 22.37 9.38 -7.00
CA VAL A 121 23.59 9.51 -7.80
C VAL A 121 23.87 8.21 -8.56
N GLY A 122 23.92 8.29 -9.90
CA GLY A 122 24.17 7.15 -10.78
C GLY A 122 22.92 6.42 -11.27
N PHE A 123 21.72 6.95 -11.03
CA PHE A 123 20.51 6.50 -11.72
C PHE A 123 20.57 6.89 -13.22
N PRO A 124 20.19 6.03 -14.18
CA PRO A 124 19.64 4.67 -14.00
C PRO A 124 20.70 3.55 -14.02
N GLU A 125 21.98 3.89 -14.16
CA GLU A 125 23.08 2.95 -14.48
C GLU A 125 23.46 2.01 -13.33
N LYS A 126 23.35 2.47 -12.08
CA LYS A 126 23.70 1.70 -10.87
C LYS A 126 22.49 1.56 -9.97
N GLN A 127 22.29 0.44 -9.30
CA GLN A 127 21.25 0.34 -8.27
C GLN A 127 21.67 1.08 -6.99
N PRO A 128 20.73 1.66 -6.22
CA PRO A 128 21.06 2.35 -4.98
C PRO A 128 21.55 1.33 -3.95
N ALA A 129 22.60 1.68 -3.20
CA ALA A 129 23.08 0.84 -2.11
C ALA A 129 22.04 0.69 -0.99
N ALA A 130 22.14 -0.36 -0.19
CA ALA A 130 21.22 -0.57 0.93
C ALA A 130 21.30 0.60 1.92
N GLY A 131 20.16 1.23 2.22
CA GLY A 131 20.07 2.40 3.10
C GLY A 131 20.18 3.75 2.38
N GLN A 132 20.53 3.80 1.09
CA GLN A 132 20.45 5.03 0.29
C GLN A 132 19.01 5.30 -0.15
N LYS A 133 18.74 6.58 -0.46
CA LYS A 133 17.46 7.02 -1.04
C LYS A 133 17.16 6.23 -2.32
N ARG A 134 15.97 5.65 -2.40
CA ARG A 134 15.47 4.94 -3.57
C ARG A 134 14.69 5.88 -4.46
N PHE A 135 15.03 5.83 -5.74
CA PHE A 135 14.28 6.43 -6.83
C PHE A 135 14.16 5.39 -7.96
N PRO A 136 13.01 5.28 -8.65
CA PRO A 136 11.75 6.01 -8.43
C PRO A 136 10.99 5.52 -7.18
N PHE A 137 9.92 6.25 -6.81
CA PHE A 137 8.94 5.79 -5.82
C PHE A 137 8.40 4.40 -6.18
N ARG A 138 8.27 3.50 -5.21
CA ARG A 138 7.79 2.14 -5.47
C ARG A 138 6.41 1.91 -4.88
N PHE A 139 5.43 1.66 -5.73
CA PHE A 139 4.10 1.20 -5.32
C PHE A 139 4.00 -0.32 -5.52
N VAL A 140 3.98 -1.08 -4.43
CA VAL A 140 3.88 -2.54 -4.43
C VAL A 140 2.43 -2.92 -4.14
N PHE A 141 1.69 -3.29 -5.17
CA PHE A 141 0.31 -3.76 -5.05
C PHE A 141 0.25 -5.27 -4.81
N ILE A 142 -0.32 -5.69 -3.67
CA ILE A 142 -0.49 -7.10 -3.35
C ILE A 142 -1.74 -7.64 -4.05
N SER A 143 -1.52 -8.42 -5.12
CA SER A 143 -2.58 -9.12 -5.82
C SER A 143 -2.81 -10.55 -5.29
N GLY A 144 -3.95 -11.13 -5.65
CA GLY A 144 -4.27 -12.52 -5.34
C GLY A 144 -3.85 -13.45 -6.46
N TRP A 145 -3.53 -14.70 -6.11
CA TRP A 145 -3.29 -15.74 -7.11
C TRP A 145 -4.54 -15.97 -7.96
N GLY A 146 -4.35 -16.10 -9.27
CA GLY A 146 -5.44 -16.32 -10.22
C GLY A 146 -6.24 -15.07 -10.57
N ALA A 147 -5.77 -13.86 -10.25
CA ALA A 147 -6.35 -12.62 -10.78
C ALA A 147 -6.58 -12.72 -12.30
N GLU A 148 -7.74 -12.28 -12.76
CA GLU A 148 -8.16 -12.33 -14.16
C GLU A 148 -8.38 -10.91 -14.67
N GLN A 149 -7.71 -10.58 -15.76
CA GLN A 149 -7.80 -9.27 -16.39
C GLN A 149 -8.98 -9.19 -17.36
N ASP A 150 -9.32 -10.31 -18.00
CA ASP A 150 -10.48 -10.39 -18.89
C ASP A 150 -11.78 -10.39 -18.09
N GLN A 151 -12.44 -9.23 -18.06
CA GLN A 151 -13.70 -9.02 -17.35
C GLN A 151 -14.86 -9.85 -17.91
N PHE A 152 -14.75 -10.34 -19.15
CA PHE A 152 -15.77 -11.13 -19.83
C PHE A 152 -15.57 -12.64 -19.64
N ARG A 153 -14.40 -13.06 -19.16
CA ARG A 153 -14.12 -14.48 -18.91
C ARG A 153 -15.00 -15.02 -17.79
N ARG A 154 -15.62 -16.17 -18.04
CA ARG A 154 -16.34 -16.94 -17.01
C ARG A 154 -15.38 -17.87 -16.29
N LEU A 155 -15.29 -17.75 -14.98
CA LEU A 155 -14.43 -18.54 -14.12
C LEU A 155 -15.25 -19.48 -13.24
N TRP A 156 -14.74 -20.69 -13.04
CA TRP A 156 -15.39 -21.71 -12.22
C TRP A 156 -15.28 -21.44 -10.71
N MET A 157 -14.23 -20.74 -10.28
CA MET A 157 -13.98 -20.41 -8.88
C MET A 157 -13.79 -18.91 -8.72
N TYR A 158 -14.46 -18.34 -7.72
CA TYR A 158 -14.38 -16.93 -7.32
C TYR A 158 -14.49 -15.95 -8.50
N ASN A 159 -15.48 -16.17 -9.36
CA ASN A 159 -15.67 -15.42 -10.61
C ASN A 159 -15.58 -13.91 -10.40
N GLU A 160 -16.37 -13.37 -9.48
CA GLU A 160 -16.36 -11.92 -9.22
C GLU A 160 -15.06 -11.49 -8.55
N SER A 161 -14.62 -12.14 -7.46
CA SER A 161 -13.44 -11.70 -6.70
C SER A 161 -12.15 -11.68 -7.53
N ARG A 162 -11.98 -12.62 -8.47
CA ARG A 162 -10.77 -12.71 -9.30
C ARG A 162 -10.71 -11.67 -10.41
N LYS A 163 -11.85 -11.12 -10.82
CA LYS A 163 -11.95 -10.07 -11.85
C LYS A 163 -11.86 -8.65 -11.26
N ILE A 164 -11.93 -8.50 -9.94
CA ILE A 164 -11.81 -7.20 -9.26
C ILE A 164 -10.33 -6.88 -9.03
N LYS A 165 -9.66 -6.40 -10.08
CA LYS A 165 -8.25 -5.98 -10.09
C LYS A 165 -8.01 -4.89 -11.12
#